data_AF-A0A6Y0WJY3-F1
#
_entry.id   AF-A0A6Y0WJY3-F1
#
_cell.length_a   1.000
_cell.length_b   1.000
_cell.length_c   1.000
_cell.angle_alpha   90.00
_cell.angle_beta   90.00
_cell.angle_gamma   90.00
#
_symmetry.space_group_name_H-M   'P 1'
#
loop_
_entity.id
_entity.type
_entity.pdbx_description
1 polymer ?
#
loop_
_entity_poly.entity_id
_entity_poly.type
_entity_poly.pdbx_seq_one_letter_code
_entity_poly.pdbx_strand_id
1 'polypeptide(L)' 'MIIGYARKSTHLQDVTHQVDELTKAGCEQIYHEQI' A
#
# COMPACT_ATOMS: atom_id res chain seq x y z
N MET A 1 11.66 -2.59 -11.84
CA MET A 1 10.81 -3.35 -10.91
C MET A 1 10.88 -2.74 -9.52
N ILE A 2 10.01 -1.77 -9.25
CA ILE A 2 9.82 -1.20 -7.90
C ILE A 2 8.61 -1.92 -7.29
N ILE A 3 8.78 -2.44 -6.07
CA ILE A 3 7.69 -3.12 -5.35
C ILE A 3 7.30 -2.25 -4.15
N GLY A 4 6.01 -1.95 -4.05
CA GLY A 4 5.42 -1.23 -2.93
C GLY A 4 4.87 -2.18 -1.86
N TYR A 5 4.90 -1.71 -0.61
CA TYR A 5 4.30 -2.41 0.52
C TYR A 5 3.46 -1.45 1.35
N ALA A 6 2.18 -1.77 1.54
CA ALA A 6 1.27 -1.01 2.38
C ALA A 6 0.77 -1.88 3.54
N ARG A 7 0.61 -1.31 4.74
CA ARG A 7 0.12 -2.05 5.91
C ARG A 7 -0.86 -1.21 6.70
N LYS A 8 -1.90 -1.86 7.20
CA LYS A 8 -2.73 -1.33 8.29
C LYS A 8 -2.65 -2.23 9.52
N SER A 9 -2.72 -1.60 10.68
CA SER A 9 -2.67 -2.27 11.99
C SER A 9 -4.05 -2.39 12.63
N THR A 10 -5.06 -1.71 12.08
CA THR A 10 -6.45 -1.81 12.54
C THR A 10 -7.41 -1.82 11.35
N HIS A 11 -8.59 -2.40 11.54
CA HIS A 11 -9.63 -2.44 10.49
C HIS A 11 -10.16 -1.05 10.11
N LEU A 12 -10.03 -0.06 10.99
CA LEU A 12 -10.50 1.32 10.80
C LEU A 12 -9.56 2.15 9.92
N GLN A 13 -8.31 1.69 9.71
CA GLN A 13 -7.37 2.38 8.84
C GLN A 13 -7.64 2.04 7.38
N ASP A 14 -7.65 3.08 6.55
CA ASP A 14 -7.75 2.94 5.10
C ASP A 14 -6.35 2.83 4.48
N VAL A 15 -6.13 1.76 3.71
CA VAL A 15 -4.89 1.50 2.96
C VAL A 15 -4.89 2.21 1.60
N THR A 16 -6.05 2.73 1.15
CA THR A 16 -6.22 3.35 -0.16
C THR A 16 -5.24 4.49 -0.39
N HIS A 17 -5.02 5.35 0.62
CA HIS A 17 -4.04 6.45 0.49
C HIS A 17 -2.60 5.93 0.35
N GLN A 18 -2.21 4.86 1.06
CA GLN A 18 -0.86 4.30 0.94
C GLN A 18 -0.64 3.69 -0.44
N VAL A 19 -1.64 2.98 -0.97
CA VAL A 19 -1.57 2.36 -2.32
C VAL A 19 -1.51 3.43 -3.41
N ASP A 20 -2.25 4.53 -3.26
CA ASP A 20 -2.26 5.62 -4.23
C ASP A 20 -0.88 6.30 -4.33
N GLU A 21 -0.24 6.55 -3.18
CA GLU A 21 1.12 7.09 -3.15
C GLU A 21 2.16 6.11 -3.71
N LEU A 22 2.04 4.82 -3.43
CA LEU A 22 2.91 3.78 -4.02
C LEU A 22 2.74 3.69 -5.54
N THR A 23 1.50 3.86 -6.03
CA THR A 23 1.21 3.89 -7.47
C THR A 23 1.83 5.13 -8.12
N LYS A 24 1.71 6.31 -7.51
CA LYS A 24 2.35 7.55 -7.98
C LYS A 24 3.87 7.48 -7.97
N ALA A 25 4.46 6.76 -7.01
CA ALA A 25 5.90 6.49 -6.94
C ALA A 25 6.41 5.54 -8.04
N GLY A 26 5.51 4.95 -8.85
CA GLY A 26 5.87 4.04 -9.93
C GLY A 26 6.12 2.60 -9.49
N CYS A 27 5.48 2.16 -8.39
CA CYS A 27 5.54 0.75 -7.99
C CYS A 27 4.76 -0.12 -9.00
N GLU A 28 5.42 -1.15 -9.53
CA GLU A 28 4.85 -2.08 -10.51
C GLU A 28 4.03 -3.20 -9.85
N GLN A 29 4.36 -3.55 -8.60
CA GLN A 29 3.61 -4.50 -7.77
C GLN A 29 3.44 -3.92 -6.38
N ILE A 30 2.24 -4.03 -5.81
CA ILE A 30 1.94 -3.52 -4.48
C ILE A 30 1.34 -4.66 -3.65
N TYR A 31 2.03 -5.02 -2.57
CA TYR A 31 1.53 -5.95 -1.57
C TYR A 31 0.92 -5.18 -0.41
N HIS A 32 -0.17 -5.70 0.16
CA HIS A 32 -0.73 -5.13 1.36
C HIS A 32 -1.08 -6.19 2.40
N GLU A 33 -0.81 -5.86 3.66
CA GLU A 33 -1.11 -6.71 4.81
C GLU A 33 -2.10 -6.03 5.74
N GLN A 34 -3.04 -6.83 6.24
CA GLN A 34 -4.01 -6.45 7.24
C GLN A 34 -3.78 -7.31 8.49
N ILE A 35 -3.48 -6.66 9.61
CA ILE A 35 -3.44 -7.26 10.95
C ILE A 35 -4.77 -7.01 11.65
#